data_AF-B4HAT5-F1
#
_entry.id   AF-B4HAT5-F1
#
_cell.length_a   1.000
_cell.length_b   1.000
_cell.length_c   1.000
_cell.angle_alpha   90.00
_cell.angle_beta   90.00
_cell.angle_gamma   90.00
#
_symmetry.space_group_name_H-M   'P 1'
#
loop_
_entity.id
_entity.type
_entity.pdbx_description
1 polymer ?
#
loop_
_entity_poly.entity_id
_entity_poly.type
_entity_poly.pdbx_seq_one_letter_code
_entity_poly.pdbx_strand_id
1 'polypeptide(L)'
;PLQSITPSILCQPISKVVQLLLAPYRQRFTYHFTGTRQTNRLDKPEWYYTQILNWGKDTHFFVGKTFQPAAIRAGKLDYNLRLEFIRGLVQLTIEKLAVDIEQISQDEILFAHLLDETLGFEAELRETFGYPASFPSAIAVITQPIHSVCGHGVSELEHWSRQLTQNLATRETHEMKARSMNYRHDCWPNMPEHNSKEPFILSSSGGEMFQVLVTMLHNLERELSANLFNQTLR
;
A
#
# COMPACT_ATOMS: atom_id res chain seq x y z
N PRO A 1 19.71 8.50 -2.04
CA PRO A 1 19.29 8.96 -0.70
C PRO A 1 17.77 8.92 -0.59
N LEU A 2 17.23 8.33 0.48
CA LEU A 2 15.80 7.99 0.72
C LEU A 2 14.80 9.17 0.63
N GLN A 3 15.24 10.35 0.20
CA GLN A 3 14.43 11.57 -0.01
C GLN A 3 13.89 11.70 -1.44
N SER A 4 14.35 10.90 -2.41
CA SER A 4 13.80 10.87 -3.78
C SER A 4 12.64 9.88 -3.96
N ILE A 5 12.31 9.13 -2.90
CA ILE A 5 11.23 8.15 -2.92
C ILE A 5 10.03 8.78 -2.20
N THR A 6 8.86 8.74 -2.85
CA THR A 6 7.60 9.23 -2.26
C THR A 6 7.39 8.62 -0.85
N PRO A 7 6.93 9.39 0.16
CA PRO A 7 6.73 8.90 1.54
C PRO A 7 5.86 7.64 1.66
N SER A 8 5.07 7.32 0.63
CA SER A 8 4.25 6.12 0.50
C SER A 8 5.04 4.80 0.39
N ILE A 9 6.36 4.85 0.16
CA ILE A 9 7.22 3.65 0.06
C ILE A 9 8.02 3.43 1.36
N LEU A 10 8.06 4.41 2.27
CA LEU A 10 8.70 4.23 3.56
C LEU A 10 7.82 3.35 4.45
N CYS A 11 8.34 2.15 4.69
CA CYS A 11 7.74 1.15 5.54
C CYS A 11 7.61 1.67 6.97
N GLN A 12 6.49 1.37 7.65
CA GLN A 12 6.26 1.73 9.05
C GLN A 12 7.50 1.36 9.90
N PRO A 13 7.91 2.16 10.89
CA PRO A 13 9.09 1.86 11.70
C PRO A 13 9.06 0.42 12.25
N ILE A 14 10.18 -0.30 12.15
CA ILE A 14 10.33 -1.65 12.72
C ILE A 14 10.76 -1.58 14.20
N SER A 15 10.38 -2.57 15.02
CA SER A 15 10.77 -2.60 16.44
C SER A 15 12.28 -2.60 16.61
N LYS A 16 12.74 -2.13 17.78
CA LYS A 16 14.14 -2.23 18.16
C LYS A 16 14.66 -3.67 18.16
N VAL A 17 13.81 -4.63 18.55
CA VAL A 17 14.15 -6.06 18.51
C VAL A 17 14.45 -6.51 17.08
N VAL A 18 13.55 -6.19 16.13
CA VAL A 18 13.76 -6.55 14.73
C VAL A 18 14.95 -5.81 14.12
N GLN A 19 15.20 -4.55 14.49
CA GLN A 19 16.42 -3.84 14.07
C GLN A 19 17.70 -4.56 14.50
N LEU A 20 17.75 -5.08 15.73
CA LEU A 20 18.91 -5.83 16.23
C LEU A 20 19.05 -7.18 15.51
N LEU A 21 17.94 -7.89 15.28
CA LEU A 21 17.93 -9.15 14.53
C LEU A 21 18.40 -8.97 13.08
N LEU A 22 18.05 -7.83 12.46
CA LEU A 22 18.40 -7.53 11.07
C LEU A 22 19.83 -6.99 10.87
N ALA A 23 20.46 -6.45 11.91
CA ALA A 23 21.80 -5.88 11.84
C ALA A 23 22.83 -6.76 11.07
N PRO A 24 22.98 -8.07 11.38
CA PRO A 24 23.92 -8.92 10.64
C PRO A 24 23.52 -9.17 9.17
N TYR A 25 22.22 -9.16 8.84
CA TYR A 25 21.74 -9.31 7.47
C TYR A 25 21.98 -8.05 6.65
N ARG A 26 21.68 -6.88 7.24
CA ARG A 26 21.96 -5.58 6.63
C ARG A 26 23.46 -5.44 6.33
N GLN A 27 24.33 -5.78 7.27
CA GLN A 27 25.77 -5.73 7.06
C GLN A 27 26.22 -6.60 5.88
N ARG A 28 25.73 -7.86 5.81
CA ARG A 28 26.05 -8.77 4.70
C ARG A 28 25.49 -8.28 3.37
N PHE A 29 24.25 -7.82 3.37
CA PHE A 29 23.59 -7.29 2.18
C PHE A 29 24.36 -6.10 1.63
N THR A 30 24.70 -5.12 2.48
CA THR A 30 25.52 -3.97 2.09
C THR A 30 26.88 -4.43 1.56
N TYR A 31 27.55 -5.37 2.22
CA TYR A 31 28.85 -5.85 1.76
C TYR A 31 28.81 -6.45 0.34
N HIS A 32 27.78 -7.23 0.00
CA HIS A 32 27.70 -7.92 -1.30
C HIS A 32 27.05 -7.09 -2.40
N PHE A 33 26.00 -6.34 -2.09
CA PHE A 33 25.12 -5.72 -3.08
C PHE A 33 25.27 -4.20 -3.14
N THR A 34 26.37 -3.66 -2.61
CA THR A 34 26.70 -2.23 -2.75
C THR A 34 28.19 -2.05 -3.06
N GLY A 35 28.56 -0.84 -3.48
CA GLY A 35 29.94 -0.50 -3.82
C GLY A 35 30.43 -1.20 -5.10
N THR A 36 31.71 -1.58 -5.13
CA THR A 36 32.40 -2.06 -6.34
C THR A 36 32.53 -3.59 -6.42
N ARG A 37 31.75 -4.33 -5.64
CA ARG A 37 31.80 -5.80 -5.66
C ARG A 37 31.24 -6.35 -6.96
N GLN A 38 31.81 -7.46 -7.44
CA GLN A 38 31.30 -8.19 -8.61
C GLN A 38 29.88 -8.72 -8.43
N THR A 39 29.42 -8.86 -7.18
CA THR A 39 28.06 -9.24 -6.81
C THR A 39 27.05 -8.10 -6.90
N ASN A 40 27.51 -6.85 -7.01
CA ASN A 40 26.65 -5.67 -7.18
C ASN A 40 26.41 -5.41 -8.68
N ARG A 41 25.45 -6.10 -9.26
CA ARG A 41 25.13 -6.04 -10.70
C ARG A 41 23.69 -5.63 -10.93
N LEU A 42 23.48 -4.63 -11.78
CA LEU A 42 22.15 -4.12 -12.15
C LEU A 42 21.35 -5.14 -12.97
N ASP A 43 22.03 -5.97 -13.75
CA ASP A 43 21.43 -7.00 -14.60
C ASP A 43 21.24 -8.35 -13.91
N LYS A 44 21.55 -8.40 -12.60
CA LYS A 44 21.37 -9.60 -11.77
C LYS A 44 20.55 -9.34 -10.50
N PRO A 45 19.33 -8.77 -10.62
CA PRO A 45 18.47 -8.53 -9.46
C PRO A 45 18.08 -9.82 -8.73
N GLU A 46 18.03 -10.96 -9.44
CA GLU A 46 17.71 -12.28 -8.88
C GLU A 46 18.66 -12.69 -7.75
N TRP A 47 19.90 -12.19 -7.74
CA TRP A 47 20.90 -12.55 -6.74
C TRP A 47 20.52 -12.05 -5.34
N TYR A 48 20.14 -10.78 -5.21
CA TYR A 48 19.75 -10.26 -3.90
C TYR A 48 18.34 -10.71 -3.51
N TYR A 49 17.42 -10.91 -4.46
CA TYR A 49 16.10 -11.50 -4.16
C TYR A 49 16.24 -12.90 -3.58
N THR A 50 17.02 -13.76 -4.24
CA THR A 50 17.28 -15.13 -3.77
C THR A 50 17.90 -15.12 -2.38
N GLN A 51 18.85 -14.22 -2.09
CA GLN A 51 19.45 -14.13 -0.76
C GLN A 51 18.45 -13.73 0.33
N ILE A 52 17.56 -12.77 0.04
CA ILE A 52 16.52 -12.36 0.98
C ILE A 52 15.54 -13.50 1.27
N LEU A 53 15.12 -14.22 0.22
CA LEU A 53 14.23 -15.38 0.36
C LEU A 53 14.89 -16.50 1.19
N ASN A 54 16.15 -16.80 0.93
CA ASN A 54 16.91 -17.82 1.68
C ASN A 54 17.03 -17.45 3.17
N TRP A 55 17.47 -16.21 3.47
CA TRP A 55 17.55 -15.73 4.85
C TRP A 55 16.20 -15.76 5.56
N GLY A 56 15.13 -15.40 4.83
CA GLY A 56 13.75 -15.51 5.29
C GLY A 56 13.39 -16.93 5.68
N LYS A 57 13.53 -17.88 4.74
CA LYS A 57 13.22 -19.31 4.93
C LYS A 57 13.96 -19.92 6.12
N ASP A 58 15.24 -19.61 6.25
CA ASP A 58 16.08 -20.17 7.32
C ASP A 58 15.70 -19.64 8.71
N THR A 59 15.22 -18.40 8.81
CA THR A 59 15.20 -17.69 10.11
C THR A 59 13.80 -17.35 10.61
N HIS A 60 12.80 -17.16 9.74
CA HIS A 60 11.54 -16.56 10.15
C HIS A 60 10.77 -17.37 11.21
N PHE A 61 10.78 -18.71 11.11
CA PHE A 61 10.17 -19.55 12.14
C PHE A 61 10.88 -19.44 13.49
N PHE A 62 12.21 -19.38 13.50
CA PHE A 62 12.98 -19.15 14.73
C PHE A 62 12.60 -17.81 15.37
N VAL A 63 12.49 -16.74 14.57
CA VAL A 63 12.10 -15.42 15.07
C VAL A 63 10.71 -15.47 15.73
N GLY A 64 9.74 -16.05 15.01
CA GLY A 64 8.38 -16.19 15.52
C GLY A 64 8.31 -17.03 16.80
N LYS A 65 8.96 -18.20 16.83
CA LYS A 65 8.91 -19.10 17.98
C LYS A 65 9.63 -18.54 19.21
N THR A 66 10.71 -17.81 19.02
CA THR A 66 11.60 -17.37 20.11
C THR A 66 11.15 -16.04 20.71
N PHE A 67 10.84 -15.05 19.87
CA PHE A 67 10.63 -13.67 20.34
C PHE A 67 9.15 -13.30 20.49
N GLN A 68 8.24 -13.91 19.71
CA GLN A 68 6.80 -13.62 19.79
C GLN A 68 6.21 -13.88 21.19
N PRO A 69 6.54 -14.97 21.91
CA PRO A 69 5.97 -15.21 23.25
C PRO A 69 6.34 -14.11 24.26
N ALA A 70 7.54 -13.54 24.14
CA ALA A 70 7.96 -12.44 25.00
C ALA A 70 7.16 -11.15 24.72
N ALA A 71 6.91 -10.85 23.43
CA ALA A 71 6.06 -9.72 23.04
C ALA A 71 4.62 -9.88 23.55
N ILE A 72 4.05 -11.09 23.45
CA ILE A 72 2.71 -11.40 23.97
C ILE A 72 2.63 -11.19 25.48
N ARG A 73 3.61 -11.69 26.26
CA ARG A 73 3.66 -11.47 27.71
C ARG A 73 3.81 -10.00 28.10
N ALA A 74 4.43 -9.20 27.25
CA ALA A 74 4.54 -7.75 27.41
C ALA A 74 3.27 -6.98 26.95
N GLY A 75 2.19 -7.68 26.59
CA GLY A 75 0.93 -7.07 26.16
C GLY A 75 0.94 -6.54 24.73
N LYS A 76 1.92 -6.93 23.90
CA LYS A 76 2.02 -6.52 22.48
C LYS A 76 1.38 -7.57 21.57
N LEU A 77 0.06 -7.57 21.50
CA LEU A 77 -0.75 -8.58 20.80
C LEU A 77 -0.99 -8.27 19.32
N ASP A 78 -0.92 -7.00 18.94
CA ASP A 78 -1.07 -6.46 17.59
C ASP A 78 0.18 -6.65 16.72
N TYR A 79 1.22 -7.28 17.26
CA TYR A 79 2.54 -7.31 16.67
C TYR A 79 2.96 -8.69 16.21
N ASN A 80 3.32 -8.84 14.94
CA ASN A 80 3.86 -10.09 14.40
C ASN A 80 5.36 -9.93 14.11
N LEU A 81 6.20 -10.32 15.07
CA LEU A 81 7.66 -10.20 14.96
C LEU A 81 8.24 -11.00 13.78
N ARG A 82 7.62 -12.12 13.44
CA ARG A 82 8.03 -12.93 12.28
C ARG A 82 7.83 -12.15 10.98
N LEU A 83 6.63 -11.64 10.76
CA LEU A 83 6.31 -10.88 9.55
C LEU A 83 7.06 -9.56 9.50
N GLU A 84 7.28 -8.93 10.65
CA GLU A 84 8.07 -7.71 10.72
C GLU A 84 9.55 -7.97 10.38
N PHE A 85 10.12 -9.08 10.82
CA PHE A 85 11.47 -9.48 10.42
C PHE A 85 11.57 -9.68 8.91
N ILE A 86 10.61 -10.40 8.29
CA ILE A 86 10.55 -10.54 6.83
C ILE A 86 10.44 -9.17 6.14
N ARG A 87 9.55 -8.30 6.63
CA ARG A 87 9.38 -6.93 6.12
C ARG A 87 10.67 -6.13 6.17
N GLY A 88 11.47 -6.29 7.22
CA GLY A 88 12.77 -5.63 7.31
C GLY A 88 13.85 -6.22 6.41
N LEU A 89 13.76 -7.51 6.04
CA LEU A 89 14.60 -8.09 4.98
C LEU A 89 14.20 -7.54 3.61
N VAL A 90 12.90 -7.48 3.31
CA VAL A 90 12.35 -6.88 2.08
C VAL A 90 12.75 -5.41 1.97
N GLN A 91 12.82 -4.68 3.08
CA GLN A 91 13.26 -3.29 3.07
C GLN A 91 14.67 -3.11 2.47
N LEU A 92 15.56 -4.10 2.60
CA LEU A 92 16.90 -4.05 1.99
C LEU A 92 16.83 -4.04 0.46
N THR A 93 15.87 -4.77 -0.14
CA THR A 93 15.68 -4.78 -1.60
C THR A 93 15.07 -3.46 -2.08
N ILE A 94 14.10 -2.92 -1.34
CA ILE A 94 13.50 -1.61 -1.63
C ILE A 94 14.57 -0.52 -1.62
N GLU A 95 15.41 -0.48 -0.58
CA GLU A 95 16.51 0.48 -0.45
C GLU A 95 17.52 0.35 -1.61
N LYS A 96 17.84 -0.88 -2.00
CA LYS A 96 18.76 -1.16 -3.11
C LYS A 96 18.18 -0.71 -4.45
N LEU A 97 16.96 -1.13 -4.76
CA LEU A 97 16.27 -0.77 -5.98
C LEU A 97 16.11 0.73 -6.10
N ALA A 98 15.79 1.43 -5.02
CA ALA A 98 15.64 2.88 -5.06
C ALA A 98 16.92 3.63 -5.47
N VAL A 99 18.09 3.00 -5.30
CA VAL A 99 19.37 3.55 -5.80
C VAL A 99 19.58 3.20 -7.27
N ASP A 100 19.18 2.00 -7.68
CA ASP A 100 19.50 1.45 -8.99
C ASP A 100 18.47 1.78 -10.09
N ILE A 101 17.21 2.03 -9.68
CA ILE A 101 16.05 2.05 -10.58
C ILE A 101 16.16 3.14 -11.65
N GLU A 102 16.78 4.29 -11.34
CA GLU A 102 16.98 5.39 -12.29
C GLU A 102 17.85 4.96 -13.47
N GLN A 103 18.92 4.18 -13.21
CA GLN A 103 19.80 3.67 -14.25
C GLN A 103 19.15 2.48 -14.98
N ILE A 104 18.48 1.59 -14.24
CA ILE A 104 17.80 0.42 -14.82
C ILE A 104 16.68 0.85 -15.77
N SER A 105 15.91 1.89 -15.43
CA SER A 105 14.79 2.35 -16.26
C SER A 105 15.18 3.01 -17.58
N GLN A 106 16.48 3.26 -17.83
CA GLN A 106 16.96 3.78 -19.11
C GLN A 106 17.11 2.70 -20.18
N ASP A 107 17.10 1.42 -19.78
CA ASP A 107 17.23 0.27 -20.68
C ASP A 107 15.98 -0.62 -20.54
N GLU A 108 15.18 -0.67 -21.60
CA GLU A 108 13.90 -1.39 -21.61
C GLU A 108 14.07 -2.90 -21.34
N ILE A 109 15.16 -3.50 -21.81
CA ILE A 109 15.44 -4.94 -21.62
C ILE A 109 15.81 -5.19 -20.16
N LEU A 110 16.67 -4.33 -19.61
CA LEU A 110 17.09 -4.42 -18.21
C LEU A 110 15.91 -4.20 -17.25
N PHE A 111 15.02 -3.25 -17.58
CA PHE A 111 13.82 -2.97 -16.80
C PHE A 111 12.81 -4.11 -16.86
N ALA A 112 12.55 -4.69 -18.04
CA ALA A 112 11.67 -5.83 -18.20
C ALA A 112 12.17 -7.05 -17.40
N HIS A 113 13.47 -7.34 -17.47
CA HIS A 113 14.10 -8.39 -16.67
C HIS A 113 13.90 -8.13 -15.16
N LEU A 114 14.15 -6.91 -14.69
CA LEU A 114 13.91 -6.55 -13.30
C LEU A 114 12.44 -6.75 -12.89
N LEU A 115 11.48 -6.37 -13.74
CA LEU A 115 10.05 -6.53 -13.45
C LEU A 115 9.69 -8.01 -13.28
N ASP A 116 10.12 -8.88 -14.19
CA ASP A 116 9.84 -10.32 -14.14
C ASP A 116 10.42 -10.96 -12.86
N GLU A 117 11.69 -10.67 -12.55
CA GLU A 117 12.33 -11.18 -11.33
C GLU A 117 11.65 -10.66 -10.06
N THR A 118 11.16 -9.42 -10.09
CA THR A 118 10.42 -8.85 -8.95
C THR A 118 9.07 -9.52 -8.77
N LEU A 119 8.33 -9.80 -9.84
CA LEU A 119 7.06 -10.52 -9.76
C LEU A 119 7.23 -11.94 -9.21
N GLY A 120 8.30 -12.63 -9.61
CA GLY A 120 8.68 -13.93 -9.03
C GLY A 120 8.96 -13.82 -7.53
N PHE A 121 9.75 -12.83 -7.12
CA PHE A 121 10.03 -12.55 -5.71
C PHE A 121 8.76 -12.26 -4.89
N GLU A 122 7.83 -11.43 -5.41
CA GLU A 122 6.54 -11.12 -4.76
C GLU A 122 5.67 -12.38 -4.57
N ALA A 123 5.60 -13.23 -5.59
CA ALA A 123 4.85 -14.48 -5.52
C ALA A 123 5.40 -15.39 -4.43
N GLU A 124 6.72 -15.55 -4.37
CA GLU A 124 7.38 -16.38 -3.38
C GLU A 124 7.27 -15.82 -1.96
N LEU A 125 7.32 -14.48 -1.79
CA LEU A 125 7.08 -13.84 -0.49
C LEU A 125 5.69 -14.19 0.07
N ARG A 126 4.67 -14.10 -0.80
CA ARG A 126 3.28 -14.40 -0.42
C ARG A 126 3.09 -15.88 -0.11
N GLU A 127 3.59 -16.76 -0.97
CA GLU A 127 3.44 -18.22 -0.82
C GLU A 127 4.22 -18.77 0.39
N THR A 128 5.47 -18.33 0.56
CA THR A 128 6.37 -18.88 1.58
C THR A 128 6.13 -18.28 2.97
N PHE A 129 5.92 -16.97 3.06
CA PHE A 129 5.87 -16.27 4.35
C PHE A 129 4.47 -15.80 4.76
N GLY A 130 3.50 -15.86 3.85
CA GLY A 130 2.21 -15.18 4.02
C GLY A 130 2.39 -13.67 4.08
N TYR A 131 3.32 -13.13 3.28
CA TYR A 131 3.61 -11.69 3.25
C TYR A 131 2.38 -10.91 2.75
N PRO A 132 1.80 -9.98 3.55
CA PRO A 132 0.59 -9.27 3.16
C PRO A 132 0.81 -8.31 2.00
N ALA A 133 -0.16 -8.24 1.07
CA ALA A 133 -0.13 -7.25 -0.02
C ALA A 133 -0.23 -5.80 0.46
N SER A 134 -0.66 -5.57 1.71
CA SER A 134 -0.67 -4.25 2.34
C SER A 134 0.72 -3.80 2.80
N PHE A 135 1.71 -4.70 2.84
CA PHE A 135 3.07 -4.34 3.22
C PHE A 135 3.84 -3.83 2.01
N PRO A 136 4.74 -2.83 2.19
CA PRO A 136 5.64 -2.40 1.13
C PRO A 136 6.51 -3.55 0.64
N SER A 137 6.77 -3.56 -0.66
CA SER A 137 7.65 -4.51 -1.30
C SER A 137 8.36 -3.88 -2.51
N ALA A 138 9.28 -4.63 -3.11
CA ALA A 138 10.09 -4.19 -4.24
C ALA A 138 9.25 -3.66 -5.41
N ILE A 139 8.07 -4.23 -5.65
CA ILE A 139 7.16 -3.78 -6.72
C ILE A 139 6.75 -2.31 -6.58
N ALA A 140 6.69 -1.78 -5.35
CA ALA A 140 6.34 -0.39 -5.09
C ALA A 140 7.39 0.60 -5.61
N VAL A 141 8.64 0.17 -5.78
CA VAL A 141 9.70 1.03 -6.35
C VAL A 141 9.56 1.12 -7.86
N ILE A 142 9.29 -0.02 -8.50
CA ILE A 142 9.24 -0.19 -9.98
C ILE A 142 7.98 0.44 -10.56
N THR A 143 6.87 0.36 -9.84
CA THR A 143 5.56 0.90 -10.28
C THR A 143 5.41 2.39 -10.04
N GLN A 144 6.45 3.08 -9.56
CA GLN A 144 6.38 4.54 -9.43
C GLN A 144 6.20 5.18 -10.81
N PRO A 145 5.31 6.18 -10.94
CA PRO A 145 5.04 6.86 -12.21
C PRO A 145 6.31 7.39 -12.90
N ILE A 146 7.30 7.78 -12.10
CA ILE A 146 8.56 8.37 -12.60
C ILE A 146 9.49 7.35 -13.28
N HIS A 147 9.32 6.05 -13.01
CA HIS A 147 10.20 4.97 -13.50
C HIS A 147 9.52 4.02 -14.49
N SER A 148 8.21 4.16 -14.71
CA SER A 148 7.53 3.36 -15.73
C SER A 148 8.00 3.82 -17.11
N VAL A 149 8.76 2.94 -17.78
CA VAL A 149 9.28 3.10 -19.16
C VAL A 149 8.16 3.40 -20.18
N CYS A 150 6.89 3.17 -19.81
CA CYS A 150 5.73 3.52 -20.63
C CYS A 150 5.25 4.97 -20.39
N GLY A 151 6.07 5.96 -20.73
CA GLY A 151 5.71 7.39 -20.55
C GLY A 151 4.41 7.81 -21.26
N HIS A 152 4.01 7.10 -22.32
CA HIS A 152 2.75 7.35 -23.03
C HIS A 152 1.56 6.60 -22.39
N GLY A 153 1.72 5.32 -22.05
CA GLY A 153 0.63 4.52 -21.46
C GLY A 153 0.28 4.91 -20.02
N VAL A 154 1.25 5.35 -19.22
CA VAL A 154 0.99 5.83 -17.84
C VAL A 154 0.29 7.18 -17.85
N SER A 155 0.69 8.10 -18.72
CA SER A 155 0.00 9.39 -18.87
C SER A 155 -1.44 9.19 -19.33
N GLU A 156 -1.69 8.23 -20.23
CA GLU A 156 -3.04 7.86 -20.66
C GLU A 156 -3.83 7.14 -19.56
N LEU A 157 -3.24 6.19 -18.83
CA LEU A 157 -3.90 5.51 -17.71
C LEU A 157 -4.20 6.47 -16.55
N GLU A 158 -3.28 7.37 -16.20
CA GLU A 158 -3.51 8.43 -15.21
C GLU A 158 -4.55 9.44 -15.71
N HIS A 159 -4.58 9.72 -17.01
CA HIS A 159 -5.61 10.57 -17.61
C HIS A 159 -7.00 9.91 -17.52
N TRP A 160 -7.11 8.65 -17.94
CA TRP A 160 -8.35 7.88 -17.88
C TRP A 160 -8.80 7.59 -16.45
N SER A 161 -7.87 7.33 -15.53
CA SER A 161 -8.17 7.18 -14.10
C SER A 161 -8.70 8.48 -13.52
N ARG A 162 -8.07 9.63 -13.80
CA ARG A 162 -8.58 10.94 -13.36
C ARG A 162 -9.95 11.26 -13.96
N GLN A 163 -10.15 10.98 -15.25
CA GLN A 163 -11.45 11.16 -15.89
C GLN A 163 -12.53 10.25 -15.28
N LEU A 164 -12.22 9.00 -14.99
CA LEU A 164 -13.15 8.06 -14.36
C LEU A 164 -13.54 8.54 -12.95
N THR A 165 -12.57 8.92 -12.13
CA THR A 165 -12.81 9.47 -10.78
C THR A 165 -13.67 10.73 -10.84
N GLN A 166 -13.36 11.66 -11.76
CA GLN A 166 -14.15 12.88 -11.93
C GLN A 166 -15.58 12.58 -12.38
N ASN A 167 -15.78 11.64 -13.31
CA ASN A 167 -17.10 11.24 -13.77
C ASN A 167 -17.92 10.54 -12.68
N LEU A 168 -17.30 9.67 -11.89
CA LEU A 168 -17.94 9.03 -10.73
C LEU A 168 -18.34 10.10 -9.72
N ALA A 169 -17.42 10.93 -9.23
CA ALA A 169 -17.73 12.00 -8.28
C ALA A 169 -18.86 12.92 -8.77
N THR A 170 -18.85 13.25 -10.07
CA THR A 170 -19.90 14.06 -10.71
C THR A 170 -21.25 13.34 -10.73
N ARG A 171 -21.29 12.06 -11.12
CA ARG A 171 -22.51 11.24 -11.12
C ARG A 171 -23.13 11.15 -9.72
N GLU A 172 -22.32 10.81 -8.71
CA GLU A 172 -22.78 10.67 -7.33
C GLU A 172 -23.29 12.01 -6.79
N THR A 173 -22.63 13.13 -7.13
CA THR A 173 -23.07 14.48 -6.77
C THR A 173 -24.41 14.83 -7.44
N HIS A 174 -24.62 14.47 -8.70
CA HIS A 174 -25.87 14.72 -9.40
C HIS A 174 -27.02 13.90 -8.82
N GLU A 175 -26.77 12.63 -8.50
CA GLU A 175 -27.76 11.77 -7.88
C GLU A 175 -28.09 12.23 -6.45
N MET A 176 -27.10 12.67 -5.67
CA MET A 176 -27.35 13.34 -4.39
C MET A 176 -28.17 14.61 -4.53
N LYS A 177 -27.86 15.46 -5.51
CA LYS A 177 -28.68 16.66 -5.80
C LYS A 177 -30.11 16.29 -6.14
N ALA A 178 -30.32 15.27 -6.98
CA ALA A 178 -31.65 14.81 -7.36
C ALA A 178 -32.44 14.24 -6.16
N ARG A 179 -31.81 13.41 -5.32
CA ARG A 179 -32.46 12.83 -4.13
C ARG A 179 -32.70 13.85 -3.02
N SER A 180 -31.84 14.88 -2.92
CA SER A 180 -32.04 15.97 -1.96
C SER A 180 -33.23 16.88 -2.29
N MET A 181 -33.84 16.77 -3.47
CA MET A 181 -34.94 17.65 -3.88
C MET A 181 -36.13 17.58 -2.93
N ASN A 182 -36.55 16.38 -2.54
CA ASN A 182 -37.68 16.22 -1.62
C ASN A 182 -37.36 16.80 -0.24
N TYR A 183 -36.15 16.56 0.27
CA TYR A 183 -35.67 17.13 1.52
C TYR A 183 -35.56 18.67 1.50
N ARG A 184 -35.21 19.26 0.35
CA ARG A 184 -35.20 20.74 0.19
C ARG A 184 -36.60 21.36 0.25
N HIS A 185 -37.63 20.56 -0.02
CA HIS A 185 -39.03 20.98 0.05
C HIS A 185 -39.69 20.62 1.39
N ASP A 186 -38.94 20.06 2.34
CA ASP A 186 -39.43 19.91 3.72
C ASP A 186 -39.81 21.28 4.28
N CYS A 187 -40.95 21.34 4.96
CA CYS A 187 -41.49 22.57 5.53
C CYS A 187 -40.76 22.96 6.82
N TRP A 188 -39.45 23.24 6.74
CA TRP A 188 -38.61 23.75 7.84
C TRP A 188 -39.27 24.87 8.65
N PRO A 189 -40.00 25.84 8.06
CA PRO A 189 -40.64 26.91 8.82
C PRO A 189 -41.79 26.46 9.73
N ASN A 190 -42.38 25.28 9.48
CA ASN A 190 -43.47 24.71 10.27
C ASN A 190 -43.03 23.47 11.06
N MET A 191 -41.72 23.24 11.20
CA MET A 191 -41.20 22.09 11.91
C MET A 191 -41.50 22.23 13.41
N PRO A 192 -42.14 21.22 14.06
CA PRO A 192 -42.47 21.31 15.48
C PRO A 192 -41.20 21.44 16.33
N GLU A 193 -41.27 22.25 17.40
CA GLU A 193 -40.15 22.42 18.33
C GLU A 193 -39.75 21.08 18.94
N HIS A 194 -38.44 20.81 18.94
CA HIS A 194 -37.91 19.53 19.37
C HIS A 194 -38.09 19.32 20.87
N ASN A 195 -38.75 18.21 21.25
CA ASN A 195 -38.89 17.79 22.63
C ASN A 195 -37.57 17.21 23.15
N SER A 196 -36.95 17.89 24.12
CA SER A 196 -35.68 17.48 24.77
C SER A 196 -35.64 16.05 25.36
N LYS A 197 -36.79 15.37 25.45
CA LYS A 197 -36.90 13.98 25.93
C LYS A 197 -36.89 12.93 24.80
N GLU A 198 -36.97 13.35 23.54
CA GLU A 198 -36.96 12.47 22.38
C GLU A 198 -35.60 12.54 21.67
N PRO A 199 -35.08 11.41 21.16
CA PRO A 199 -33.85 11.42 20.38
C PRO A 199 -34.05 12.24 19.11
N PHE A 200 -32.99 12.92 18.66
CA PHE A 200 -33.01 13.65 17.40
C PHE A 200 -33.17 12.65 16.24
N ILE A 201 -34.30 12.71 15.53
CA ILE A 201 -34.61 11.81 14.41
C ILE A 201 -34.58 12.62 13.12
N LEU A 202 -33.92 12.07 12.09
CA LEU A 202 -33.94 12.64 10.75
C LEU A 202 -35.37 12.67 10.20
N SER A 203 -35.72 13.71 9.48
CA SER A 203 -36.94 13.75 8.64
C SER A 203 -37.01 12.51 7.75
N SER A 204 -38.19 12.00 7.43
CA SER A 204 -38.35 10.84 6.55
C SER A 204 -37.64 11.01 5.20
N SER A 205 -37.79 12.17 4.55
CA SER A 205 -37.12 12.54 3.29
C SER A 205 -35.59 12.60 3.44
N GLY A 206 -35.10 13.15 4.55
CA GLY A 206 -33.68 13.13 4.92
C GLY A 206 -33.14 11.71 5.13
N GLY A 207 -33.87 10.86 5.84
CA GLY A 207 -33.52 9.45 6.05
C GLY A 207 -33.40 8.67 4.75
N GLU A 208 -34.33 8.84 3.82
CA GLU A 208 -34.28 8.25 2.48
C GLU A 208 -33.06 8.72 1.68
N MET A 209 -32.76 10.04 1.72
CA MET A 209 -31.58 10.61 1.07
C MET A 209 -30.28 10.02 1.65
N PHE A 210 -30.15 9.95 2.97
CA PHE A 210 -28.97 9.39 3.64
C PHE A 210 -28.82 7.89 3.42
N GLN A 211 -29.93 7.14 3.37
CA GLN A 211 -29.88 5.70 3.09
C GLN A 211 -29.33 5.41 1.70
N VAL A 212 -29.74 6.20 0.68
CA VAL A 212 -29.20 6.11 -0.68
C VAL A 212 -27.71 6.48 -0.69
N LEU A 213 -27.31 7.53 0.04
CA LEU A 213 -25.90 7.93 0.17
C LEU A 213 -25.05 6.82 0.79
N VAL A 214 -25.54 6.15 1.84
CA VAL A 214 -24.83 5.03 2.48
C VAL A 214 -24.68 3.86 1.49
N THR A 215 -25.72 3.52 0.74
CA THR A 215 -25.65 2.45 -0.26
C THR A 215 -24.67 2.79 -1.39
N MET A 216 -24.64 4.04 -1.84
CA MET A 216 -23.70 4.53 -2.86
C MET A 216 -22.25 4.45 -2.38
N LEU A 217 -21.98 4.93 -1.16
CA LEU A 217 -20.65 4.84 -0.55
C LEU A 217 -20.19 3.40 -0.37
N HIS A 218 -21.09 2.51 0.04
CA HIS A 218 -20.76 1.09 0.21
C HIS A 218 -20.47 0.40 -1.13
N ASN A 219 -21.21 0.74 -2.18
CA ASN A 219 -20.95 0.22 -3.52
C ASN A 219 -19.60 0.73 -4.07
N LEU A 220 -19.28 2.01 -3.86
CA LEU A 220 -17.99 2.59 -4.23
C LEU A 220 -16.82 1.94 -3.48
N GLU A 221 -16.98 1.67 -2.17
CA GLU A 221 -15.96 0.99 -1.36
C GLU A 221 -15.69 -0.43 -1.87
N ARG A 222 -16.73 -1.13 -2.36
CA ARG A 222 -16.64 -2.51 -2.84
C ARG A 222 -16.07 -2.61 -4.26
N GLU A 223 -16.36 -1.62 -5.12
CA GLU A 223 -16.00 -1.66 -6.54
C GLU A 223 -14.67 -0.97 -6.84
N LEU A 224 -14.22 -0.04 -5.98
CA LEU A 224 -12.96 0.70 -6.18
C LEU A 224 -11.83 0.14 -5.32
N SER A 225 -10.59 0.33 -5.79
CA SER A 225 -9.42 0.16 -4.93
C SER A 225 -9.41 1.23 -3.83
N ALA A 226 -8.81 0.93 -2.68
CA ALA A 226 -8.77 1.86 -1.55
C ALA A 226 -8.16 3.24 -1.91
N ASN A 227 -7.24 3.30 -2.88
CA ASN A 227 -6.66 4.56 -3.36
C ASN A 227 -7.69 5.39 -4.13
N LEU A 228 -8.38 4.78 -5.10
CA LEU A 228 -9.40 5.45 -5.91
C LEU A 228 -10.62 5.86 -5.08
N PHE A 229 -11.03 5.02 -4.12
CA PHE A 229 -12.11 5.34 -3.19
C PHE A 229 -11.79 6.59 -2.36
N ASN A 230 -10.59 6.65 -1.76
CA ASN A 230 -10.15 7.81 -0.97
C ASN A 230 -10.00 9.09 -1.81
N GLN A 231 -9.63 8.96 -3.09
CA GLN A 231 -9.58 10.12 -4.00
C GLN A 231 -10.97 10.60 -4.41
N THR A 232 -11.94 9.69 -4.56
CA THR A 232 -13.33 10.03 -4.95
C THR A 232 -14.11 10.71 -3.81
N LEU A 233 -13.72 10.43 -2.55
CA LEU A 233 -14.36 10.98 -1.35
C LEU A 233 -13.92 12.41 -0.97
N ARG A 234 -12.79 12.89 -1.51
CA ARG A 234 -12.22 14.22 -1.21
C ARG A 234 -12.76 15.29 -2.15
#